data_AF-A0AAX4JXV1-F1
#
_entry.id   AF-A0AAX4JXV1-F1
#
_cell.length_a   1.000
_cell.length_b   1.000
_cell.length_c   1.000
_cell.angle_alpha   90.00
_cell.angle_beta   90.00
_cell.angle_gamma   90.00
#
_symmetry.space_group_name_H-M   'P 1'
#
loop_
_entity.id
_entity.type
_entity.pdbx_description
1 polymer ?
#
loop_
_entity_poly.entity_id
_entity_poly.type
_entity_poly.pdbx_seq_one_letter_code
_entity_poly.pdbx_strand_id
1 'polypeptide(L)'
;MSSLAGALILNPKITQSLAVLATTNGREKVYRLFQYLARLIAWSLLRRGNVEAAARWEGLKNGLTTARKVMRLFRPAEFLQSAMNLSQKPITNLRASAQLAQLAQIGRQLGYAGYFTSDSVFWLGQIRFLKLDKFQLQRYQRLAFKFWLSGIILSLISSSASIMKLRADSKRFSISNEVARRESGEKGPDERLREESERRERGRALLNQRQTLLSQLIIDACDVWIPATSLGYTNINDGVIGALGTLTSYMSLQSQWKKHAAAGVRKSI
;
A
#
# COMPACT_ATOMS: atom_id res chain seq x y z
N MET A 1 -29.69 30.77 -7.18
CA MET A 1 -28.69 30.15 -6.27
C MET A 1 -28.25 28.74 -6.69
N SER A 2 -28.53 28.30 -7.92
CA SER A 2 -28.29 26.92 -8.38
C SER A 2 -26.99 26.69 -9.18
N SER A 3 -26.35 27.73 -9.74
CA SER A 3 -25.18 27.56 -10.61
C SER A 3 -23.88 27.26 -9.86
N LEU A 4 -23.62 27.95 -8.74
CA LEU A 4 -22.39 27.77 -7.94
C LEU A 4 -22.40 26.42 -7.19
N ALA A 5 -23.54 26.06 -6.60
CA ALA A 5 -23.71 24.77 -5.92
C ALA A 5 -23.54 23.61 -6.91
N GLY A 6 -24.14 23.72 -8.11
CA GLY A 6 -23.95 22.73 -9.18
C GLY A 6 -22.50 22.61 -9.63
N ALA A 7 -21.82 23.74 -9.86
CA ALA A 7 -20.41 23.77 -10.25
C ALA A 7 -19.47 23.19 -9.18
N LEU A 8 -19.79 23.39 -7.90
CA LEU A 8 -19.04 22.82 -6.79
C LEU A 8 -19.27 21.31 -6.69
N ILE A 9 -20.54 20.86 -6.64
CA ILE A 9 -20.91 19.45 -6.43
C ILE A 9 -20.44 18.58 -7.59
N LEU A 10 -20.60 19.05 -8.83
CA LEU A 10 -20.21 18.32 -10.04
C LEU A 10 -18.76 18.59 -10.47
N ASN A 11 -17.95 19.18 -9.58
CA ASN A 11 -16.54 19.40 -9.88
C ASN A 11 -15.85 18.04 -10.13
N PRO A 12 -15.10 17.86 -11.23
CA PRO A 12 -14.48 16.59 -11.57
C PRO A 12 -13.60 16.00 -10.45
N LYS A 13 -12.96 16.86 -9.66
CA LYS A 13 -12.16 16.42 -8.50
C LYS A 13 -13.05 15.86 -7.39
N ILE A 14 -14.22 16.44 -7.13
CA ILE A 14 -15.17 15.90 -6.15
C ILE A 14 -15.72 14.56 -6.64
N THR A 15 -16.10 14.45 -7.91
CA THR A 15 -16.55 13.18 -8.50
C THR A 15 -15.48 12.09 -8.36
N GLN A 16 -14.21 12.44 -8.61
CA GLN A 16 -13.10 11.51 -8.42
C GLN A 16 -12.89 11.12 -6.94
N SER A 17 -13.01 12.08 -6.01
CA SER A 17 -13.01 11.79 -4.56
C SER A 17 -14.07 10.78 -4.19
N LEU A 18 -15.30 11.00 -4.68
CA LEU A 18 -16.43 10.13 -4.41
C LEU A 18 -16.19 8.73 -5.00
N ALA A 19 -15.59 8.62 -6.19
CA ALA A 19 -15.24 7.33 -6.77
C ALA A 19 -14.20 6.56 -5.93
N VAL A 20 -13.19 7.23 -5.39
CA VAL A 20 -12.23 6.61 -4.46
C VAL A 20 -12.93 6.19 -3.17
N LEU A 21 -13.74 7.07 -2.60
CA LEU A 21 -14.51 6.83 -1.37
C LEU A 21 -15.62 5.78 -1.55
N ALA A 22 -16.05 5.46 -2.77
CA ALA A 22 -16.99 4.39 -3.04
C ALA A 22 -16.36 3.01 -2.82
N THR A 23 -15.03 2.90 -2.81
CA THR A 23 -14.33 1.63 -2.56
C THR A 23 -14.01 1.44 -1.08
N THR A 24 -14.12 0.21 -0.60
CA THR A 24 -13.69 -0.17 0.76
C THR A 24 -12.22 0.18 0.99
N ASN A 25 -11.36 -0.05 0.00
CA ASN A 25 -9.93 0.25 0.10
C ASN A 25 -9.67 1.77 0.19
N GLY A 26 -10.40 2.59 -0.57
CA GLY A 26 -10.31 4.05 -0.50
C GLY A 26 -10.71 4.58 0.87
N ARG A 27 -11.86 4.15 1.40
CA ARG A 27 -12.30 4.49 2.77
C ARG A 27 -11.29 4.05 3.82
N GLU A 28 -10.72 2.85 3.68
CA GLU A 28 -9.71 2.33 4.59
C GLU A 28 -8.45 3.21 4.64
N LYS A 29 -7.99 3.75 3.50
CA LYS A 29 -6.84 4.67 3.45
C LYS A 29 -7.16 6.05 4.03
N VAL A 30 -8.36 6.57 3.78
CA VAL A 30 -8.80 7.85 4.37
C VAL A 30 -8.91 7.73 5.88
N TYR A 31 -9.51 6.65 6.39
CA TYR A 31 -9.59 6.42 7.84
C TYR A 31 -8.21 6.20 8.45
N ARG A 32 -7.28 5.54 7.73
CA ARG A 32 -5.89 5.43 8.17
C ARG A 32 -5.26 6.82 8.35
N LEU A 33 -5.42 7.69 7.36
CA LEU A 33 -4.86 9.04 7.39
C LEU A 33 -5.35 9.82 8.60
N PHE A 34 -6.67 9.88 8.81
CA PHE A 34 -7.25 10.58 9.95
C PHE A 34 -6.91 9.92 11.30
N GLN A 35 -6.80 8.59 11.35
CA GLN A 35 -6.36 7.88 12.54
C GLN A 35 -4.95 8.31 12.97
N TYR A 36 -3.98 8.33 12.04
CA TYR A 36 -2.61 8.70 12.39
C TYR A 36 -2.43 10.21 12.61
N LEU A 37 -3.22 11.05 11.94
CA LEU A 37 -3.32 12.47 12.27
C LEU A 37 -3.85 12.67 13.70
N ALA A 38 -4.92 11.96 14.07
CA ALA A 38 -5.47 12.00 15.42
C ALA A 38 -4.43 11.55 16.46
N ARG A 39 -3.63 10.51 16.17
CA ARG A 39 -2.51 10.09 17.04
C ARG A 39 -1.47 11.19 17.22
N LEU A 40 -1.06 11.85 16.13
CA LEU A 40 -0.07 12.94 16.17
C LEU A 40 -0.60 14.14 16.96
N ILE A 41 -1.86 14.52 16.75
CA ILE A 41 -2.49 15.65 17.44
C ILE A 41 -2.68 15.34 18.93
N ALA A 42 -3.16 14.14 19.28
CA ALA A 42 -3.30 13.70 20.67
C ALA A 42 -1.95 13.78 21.41
N TRP A 43 -0.89 13.26 20.80
CA TRP A 43 0.46 13.36 21.36
C TRP A 43 0.93 14.81 21.55
N SER A 44 0.69 15.69 20.57
CA SER A 44 1.08 17.10 20.66
C SER A 44 0.35 17.82 21.79
N LEU A 45 -0.96 17.56 21.95
CA LEU A 45 -1.79 18.16 23.00
C LEU A 45 -1.39 17.67 24.39
N LEU A 46 -1.09 16.38 24.56
CA LEU A 46 -0.59 15.84 25.83
C LEU A 46 0.71 16.54 26.27
N ARG A 47 1.65 16.77 25.34
CA ARG A 47 2.89 17.49 25.65
C ARG A 47 2.68 18.96 26.06
N ARG A 48 1.52 19.54 25.71
CA ARG A 48 1.12 20.90 26.10
C ARG A 48 0.25 20.92 27.35
N GLY A 49 0.04 19.78 28.01
CA GLY A 49 -0.80 19.66 29.21
C GLY A 49 -2.31 19.64 28.93
N ASN A 50 -2.76 19.65 27.67
CA ASN A 50 -4.19 19.64 27.34
C ASN A 50 -4.73 18.20 27.26
N VAL A 51 -4.96 17.61 28.43
CA VAL A 51 -5.36 16.19 28.58
C VAL A 51 -6.75 15.93 28.00
N GLU A 52 -7.72 16.82 28.23
CA GLU A 52 -9.09 16.64 27.77
C GLU A 52 -9.18 16.65 26.23
N ALA A 53 -8.56 17.63 25.58
CA ALA A 53 -8.54 17.67 24.12
C ALA A 53 -7.81 16.46 23.54
N ALA A 54 -6.69 16.04 24.15
CA ALA A 54 -5.99 14.84 23.74
C ALA A 54 -6.85 13.58 23.82
N ALA A 55 -7.64 13.41 24.89
CA ALA A 55 -8.56 12.29 25.04
C ALA A 55 -9.60 12.22 23.92
N ARG A 56 -10.11 13.37 23.45
CA ARG A 56 -11.04 13.43 22.31
C ARG A 56 -10.40 12.91 21.01
N TRP A 57 -9.17 13.30 20.73
CA TRP A 57 -8.42 12.82 19.56
C TRP A 57 -8.05 11.34 19.68
N GLU A 58 -7.73 10.88 20.88
CA GLU A 58 -7.50 9.46 21.17
C GLU A 58 -8.77 8.62 20.95
N GLY A 59 -9.93 9.14 21.34
CA GLY A 59 -11.24 8.55 21.02
C GLY A 59 -11.48 8.42 19.51
N LEU A 60 -11.21 9.48 18.74
CA LEU A 60 -11.31 9.44 17.27
C LEU A 60 -10.36 8.40 16.66
N LYS A 61 -9.10 8.37 17.11
CA LYS A 61 -8.10 7.38 16.67
C LYS A 61 -8.62 5.95 16.91
N ASN A 62 -9.16 5.69 18.10
CA ASN A 62 -9.63 4.35 18.48
C ASN A 62 -10.89 3.95 17.69
N GLY A 63 -11.85 4.87 17.50
CA GLY A 63 -13.02 4.64 16.65
C GLY A 63 -12.65 4.29 15.21
N LEU A 64 -11.75 5.08 14.60
CA LEU A 64 -11.26 4.82 13.23
C LEU A 64 -10.46 3.53 13.13
N THR A 65 -9.69 3.17 14.18
CA THR A 65 -8.97 1.89 14.24
C THR A 65 -9.96 0.72 14.17
N THR A 66 -11.02 0.75 14.98
CA THR A 66 -12.06 -0.28 14.98
C THR A 66 -12.78 -0.35 13.63
N ALA A 67 -13.21 0.79 13.07
CA ALA A 67 -13.87 0.83 11.76
C ALA A 67 -13.00 0.19 10.66
N ARG A 68 -11.69 0.45 10.67
CA ARG A 68 -10.76 -0.15 9.72
C ARG A 68 -10.61 -1.65 9.90
N LYS A 69 -10.63 -2.18 11.12
CA LYS A 69 -10.58 -3.64 11.35
C LYS A 69 -11.78 -4.34 10.72
N VAL A 70 -12.97 -3.77 10.90
CA VAL A 70 -14.21 -4.30 10.30
C VAL A 70 -14.12 -4.33 8.77
N MET A 71 -13.65 -3.24 8.15
CA MET A 71 -13.49 -3.17 6.69
C MET A 71 -12.44 -4.14 6.12
N ARG A 72 -11.61 -4.75 6.96
CA ARG A 72 -10.56 -5.70 6.56
C ARG A 72 -10.86 -7.15 6.89
N LEU A 73 -12.06 -7.43 7.43
CA LEU A 73 -12.55 -8.80 7.51
C LEU A 73 -12.52 -9.43 6.10
N PHE A 74 -12.18 -10.71 6.02
CA PHE A 74 -12.02 -11.48 4.77
C PHE A 74 -10.88 -11.03 3.83
N ARG A 75 -10.22 -9.90 4.11
CA ARG A 75 -9.02 -9.48 3.37
C ARG A 75 -7.89 -10.53 3.33
N PRO A 76 -7.69 -11.43 4.32
CA PRO A 76 -6.71 -12.51 4.19
C PRO A 76 -6.83 -13.32 2.90
N ALA A 77 -8.05 -13.52 2.37
CA ALA A 77 -8.27 -14.27 1.15
C ALA A 77 -7.60 -13.62 -0.07
N GLU A 78 -7.62 -12.28 -0.17
CA GLU A 78 -6.92 -11.54 -1.25
C GLU A 78 -5.41 -11.82 -1.24
N PHE A 79 -4.84 -11.89 -0.03
CA PHE A 79 -3.41 -12.13 0.16
C PHE A 79 -3.03 -13.59 -0.12
N LEU A 80 -3.86 -14.55 0.30
CA LEU A 80 -3.66 -15.96 -0.02
C LEU A 80 -3.78 -16.22 -1.52
N GLN A 81 -4.80 -15.67 -2.18
CA GLN A 81 -4.93 -15.76 -3.64
C GLN A 81 -3.73 -15.12 -4.35
N SER A 82 -3.27 -13.96 -3.87
CA SER A 82 -2.07 -13.32 -4.41
C SER A 82 -0.81 -14.16 -4.22
N ALA A 83 -0.66 -14.84 -3.08
CA ALA A 83 0.45 -15.75 -2.83
C ALA A 83 0.42 -16.96 -3.79
N MET A 84 -0.75 -17.56 -3.98
CA MET A 84 -0.95 -18.68 -4.91
C MET A 84 -0.68 -18.28 -6.37
N ASN A 85 -1.17 -17.12 -6.80
CA ASN A 85 -0.91 -16.62 -8.15
C ASN A 85 0.58 -16.33 -8.39
N LEU A 86 1.35 -16.01 -7.35
CA LEU A 86 2.79 -15.80 -7.43
C LEU A 86 3.57 -17.11 -7.40
N SER A 87 3.09 -18.14 -6.70
CA SER A 87 3.74 -19.46 -6.64
C SER A 87 3.56 -20.26 -7.92
N GLN A 88 2.47 -20.05 -8.64
CA GLN A 88 2.22 -20.69 -9.94
C GLN A 88 3.08 -20.12 -11.08
N LYS A 89 3.70 -18.94 -10.90
CA LYS A 89 4.56 -18.35 -11.92
C LYS A 89 5.89 -19.08 -11.94
N PRO A 90 6.27 -19.72 -13.07
CA PRO A 90 7.55 -20.42 -13.15
C PRO A 90 8.70 -19.43 -12.93
N ILE A 91 9.72 -19.88 -12.21
CA ILE A 91 10.96 -19.13 -12.02
C ILE A 91 11.72 -19.16 -13.34
N THR A 92 11.38 -18.26 -14.26
CA THR A 92 11.96 -18.23 -15.61
C THR A 92 13.35 -17.62 -15.66
N ASN A 93 13.80 -16.95 -14.59
CA ASN A 93 15.10 -16.29 -14.53
C ASN A 93 15.98 -16.96 -13.47
N LEU A 94 17.08 -17.61 -13.90
CA LEU A 94 18.09 -18.27 -13.06
C LEU A 94 18.94 -17.32 -12.19
N ARG A 95 18.61 -16.02 -12.16
CA ARG A 95 19.34 -15.05 -11.34
C ARG A 95 18.84 -15.10 -9.90
N ALA A 96 19.76 -15.24 -8.94
CA ALA A 96 19.47 -15.29 -7.51
C ALA A 96 18.59 -14.11 -7.03
N SER A 97 18.79 -12.90 -7.56
CA SER A 97 17.97 -11.73 -7.20
C SER A 97 16.51 -11.84 -7.64
N ALA A 98 16.22 -12.49 -8.76
CA ALA A 98 14.85 -12.70 -9.24
C ALA A 98 14.12 -13.75 -8.38
N GLN A 99 14.83 -14.82 -8.01
CA GLN A 99 14.32 -15.85 -7.11
C GLN A 99 14.02 -15.28 -5.72
N LEU A 100 14.96 -14.54 -5.15
CA LEU A 100 14.79 -13.87 -3.87
C LEU A 100 13.63 -12.87 -3.90
N ALA A 101 13.50 -12.08 -4.98
CA ALA A 101 12.39 -11.14 -5.14
C ALA A 101 11.04 -11.86 -5.10
N GLN A 102 10.90 -12.98 -5.81
CA GLN A 102 9.66 -13.75 -5.88
C GLN A 102 9.34 -14.45 -4.55
N LEU A 103 10.31 -15.12 -3.93
CA LEU A 103 10.11 -15.80 -2.64
C LEU A 103 9.75 -14.80 -1.54
N ALA A 104 10.47 -13.66 -1.47
CA ALA A 104 10.14 -12.60 -0.53
C ALA A 104 8.76 -11.98 -0.84
N GLN A 105 8.37 -11.89 -2.12
CA GLN A 105 7.03 -11.40 -2.48
C GLN A 105 5.92 -12.34 -2.02
N ILE A 106 6.11 -13.66 -2.16
CA ILE A 106 5.18 -14.68 -1.63
C ILE A 106 5.12 -14.59 -0.11
N GLY A 107 6.29 -14.58 0.54
CA GLY A 107 6.38 -14.48 1.99
C GLY A 107 5.72 -13.23 2.56
N ARG A 108 5.86 -12.07 1.88
CA ARG A 108 5.14 -10.84 2.24
C ARG A 108 3.63 -11.04 2.22
N GLN A 109 3.08 -11.67 1.18
CA GLN A 109 1.64 -11.90 1.09
C GLN A 109 1.15 -12.83 2.21
N LEU A 110 1.91 -13.88 2.52
CA LEU A 110 1.60 -14.76 3.66
C LEU A 110 1.67 -14.02 5.00
N GLY A 111 2.67 -13.15 5.18
CA GLY A 111 2.76 -12.28 6.35
C GLY A 111 1.54 -11.38 6.50
N TYR A 112 1.08 -10.75 5.41
CA TYR A 112 -0.14 -9.93 5.45
C TYR A 112 -1.41 -10.75 5.66
N ALA A 113 -1.51 -11.95 5.10
CA ALA A 113 -2.62 -12.87 5.40
C ALA A 113 -2.66 -13.19 6.89
N GLY A 114 -1.53 -13.59 7.48
CA GLY A 114 -1.40 -13.87 8.92
C GLY A 114 -1.73 -12.65 9.80
N TYR A 115 -1.32 -11.46 9.37
CA TYR A 115 -1.66 -10.20 10.05
C TYR A 115 -3.17 -9.97 10.07
N PHE A 116 -3.83 -9.96 8.92
CA PHE A 116 -5.26 -9.66 8.85
C PHE A 116 -6.12 -10.75 9.50
N THR A 117 -5.70 -12.03 9.46
CA THR A 117 -6.38 -13.11 10.18
C THR A 117 -6.28 -12.90 11.70
N SER A 118 -5.08 -12.63 12.21
CA SER A 118 -4.87 -12.39 13.65
C SER A 118 -5.56 -11.11 14.13
N ASP A 119 -5.58 -10.05 13.31
CA ASP A 119 -6.28 -8.80 13.58
C ASP A 119 -7.80 -8.99 13.63
N SER A 120 -8.34 -9.87 12.77
CA SER A 120 -9.76 -10.24 12.78
C SER A 120 -10.14 -11.02 14.03
N VAL A 121 -9.34 -12.03 14.43
CA VAL A 121 -9.56 -12.78 15.67
C VAL A 121 -9.48 -11.87 16.90
N PHE A 122 -8.50 -10.97 16.92
CA PHE A 122 -8.39 -9.95 17.97
C PHE A 122 -9.64 -9.08 18.05
N TRP A 123 -10.13 -8.56 16.92
CA TRP A 123 -11.34 -7.74 16.89
C TRP A 123 -12.58 -8.51 17.37
N LEU A 124 -12.76 -9.76 16.94
CA LEU A 124 -13.86 -10.63 17.40
C LEU A 124 -13.80 -10.87 18.92
N GLY A 125 -12.60 -10.97 19.49
CA GLY A 125 -12.40 -10.99 20.94
C GLY A 125 -12.75 -9.68 21.62
N GLN A 126 -12.38 -8.53 21.04
CA GLN A 126 -12.71 -7.20 21.59
C GLN A 126 -14.21 -6.96 21.71
N ILE A 127 -15.00 -7.45 20.74
CA ILE A 127 -16.47 -7.33 20.77
C ILE A 127 -17.16 -8.46 21.55
N ARG A 128 -16.38 -9.33 22.21
CA ARG A 128 -16.86 -10.49 23.00
C ARG A 128 -17.64 -11.54 22.20
N PHE A 129 -17.51 -11.55 20.88
CA PHE A 129 -18.06 -12.62 20.04
C PHE A 129 -17.29 -13.92 20.28
N LEU A 130 -15.96 -13.83 20.29
CA LEU A 130 -15.10 -14.90 20.81
C LEU A 130 -14.84 -14.63 22.29
N LYS A 131 -15.10 -15.63 23.14
CA LYS A 131 -14.79 -15.58 24.57
C LYS A 131 -13.29 -15.77 24.78
N LEU A 132 -12.52 -14.70 24.55
CA LEU A 132 -11.08 -14.67 24.76
C LEU A 132 -10.76 -13.97 26.08
N ASP A 133 -9.86 -14.55 26.87
CA ASP A 133 -9.33 -13.88 28.05
C ASP A 133 -8.36 -12.73 27.67
N LYS A 134 -7.94 -11.92 28.65
CA LYS A 134 -7.03 -10.79 28.42
C LYS A 134 -5.67 -11.24 27.85
N PHE A 135 -5.16 -12.38 28.27
CA PHE A 135 -3.87 -12.91 27.83
C PHE A 135 -3.92 -13.38 26.37
N GLN A 136 -4.99 -14.10 26.00
CA GLN A 136 -5.29 -14.52 24.64
C GLN A 136 -5.48 -13.31 23.71
N LEU A 137 -6.21 -12.29 24.15
CA LEU A 137 -6.41 -11.07 23.38
C LEU A 137 -5.06 -10.37 23.09
N GLN A 138 -4.21 -10.19 24.12
CA GLN A 138 -2.86 -9.65 23.94
C GLN A 138 -1.97 -10.55 23.06
N ARG A 139 -2.12 -11.88 23.14
CA ARG A 139 -1.40 -12.84 22.28
C ARG A 139 -1.75 -12.63 20.81
N TYR A 140 -3.04 -12.56 20.46
CA TYR A 140 -3.45 -12.32 19.07
C TYR A 140 -3.04 -10.94 18.58
N GLN A 141 -3.06 -9.92 19.43
CA GLN A 141 -2.56 -8.59 19.09
C GLN A 141 -1.07 -8.61 18.76
N ARG A 142 -0.26 -9.24 19.62
CA ARG A 142 1.19 -9.40 19.38
C ARG A 142 1.47 -10.25 18.15
N LEU A 143 0.70 -11.31 17.93
CA LEU A 143 0.83 -12.16 16.75
C LEU A 143 0.54 -11.38 15.47
N ALA A 144 -0.51 -10.54 15.46
CA ALA A 144 -0.82 -9.65 14.36
C ALA A 144 0.37 -8.71 14.06
N PHE A 145 0.95 -8.07 15.09
CA PHE A 145 2.12 -7.21 14.89
C PHE A 145 3.36 -7.97 14.41
N LYS A 146 3.60 -9.20 14.88
CA LYS A 146 4.71 -10.05 14.38
C LYS A 146 4.55 -10.34 12.89
N PHE A 147 3.37 -10.79 12.48
CA PHE A 147 3.07 -11.04 11.06
C PHE A 147 3.18 -9.78 10.21
N TRP A 148 2.71 -8.64 10.73
CA TRP A 148 2.83 -7.36 10.02
C TRP A 148 4.30 -6.96 9.84
N LEU A 149 5.12 -7.06 10.89
CA LEU A 149 6.54 -6.77 10.83
C LEU A 149 7.27 -7.70 9.85
N SER A 150 7.04 -9.01 9.93
CA SER A 150 7.60 -9.99 8.98
C SER A 150 7.19 -9.68 7.54
N GLY A 151 5.91 -9.32 7.33
CA GLY A 151 5.41 -8.90 6.03
C GLY A 151 6.15 -7.67 5.48
N ILE A 152 6.35 -6.63 6.30
CA ILE A 152 7.10 -5.42 5.90
C ILE A 152 8.56 -5.76 5.57
N ILE A 153 9.25 -6.54 6.40
CA ILE A 153 10.64 -6.93 6.16
C ILE A 153 10.78 -7.68 4.82
N LEU A 154 9.89 -8.65 4.56
CA LEU A 154 9.87 -9.36 3.29
C LEU A 154 9.49 -8.45 2.11
N SER A 155 8.66 -7.43 2.34
CA SER A 155 8.37 -6.40 1.35
C SER A 155 9.57 -5.53 0.99
N LEU A 156 10.37 -5.15 1.98
CA LEU A 156 11.61 -4.40 1.76
C LEU A 156 12.62 -5.23 0.95
N ILE A 157 12.79 -6.51 1.31
CA ILE A 157 13.65 -7.44 0.57
C ILE A 157 13.15 -7.61 -0.87
N SER A 158 11.86 -7.91 -1.05
CA SER A 158 11.24 -8.12 -2.36
C SER A 158 11.36 -6.88 -3.25
N SER A 159 11.06 -5.69 -2.71
CA SER A 159 11.11 -4.44 -3.46
C SER A 159 12.54 -4.06 -3.84
N SER A 160 13.50 -4.26 -2.95
CA SER A 160 14.92 -4.02 -3.21
C SER A 160 15.46 -4.95 -4.31
N ALA A 161 15.20 -6.25 -4.19
CA ALA A 161 15.59 -7.24 -5.19
C ALA A 161 14.89 -6.99 -6.55
N SER A 162 13.62 -6.58 -6.54
CA SER A 162 12.86 -6.21 -7.74
C SER A 162 13.43 -4.96 -8.43
N ILE A 163 13.94 -3.98 -7.69
CA ILE A 163 14.61 -2.81 -8.27
C ILE A 163 15.93 -3.21 -8.94
N MET A 164 16.71 -4.10 -8.32
CA MET A 164 17.95 -4.61 -8.94
C MET A 164 17.65 -5.32 -10.26
N LYS A 165 16.62 -6.18 -10.28
CA LYS A 165 16.12 -6.81 -11.51
C LYS A 165 15.68 -5.77 -12.54
N LEU A 166 14.86 -4.80 -12.13
CA LEU A 166 14.34 -3.77 -13.02
C LEU A 166 15.43 -2.91 -13.65
N ARG A 167 16.52 -2.62 -12.93
CA ARG A 167 17.69 -1.91 -13.49
C ARG A 167 18.36 -2.73 -14.59
N ALA A 168 18.53 -4.03 -14.39
CA ALA A 168 19.08 -4.91 -15.42
C ALA A 168 18.16 -5.00 -16.65
N ASP A 169 16.85 -5.13 -16.43
CA ASP A 169 15.84 -5.16 -17.49
C ASP A 169 15.78 -3.83 -18.26
N SER A 170 15.87 -2.70 -17.55
CA SER A 170 15.90 -1.37 -18.16
C SER A 170 17.14 -1.13 -19.02
N LYS A 171 18.32 -1.61 -18.58
CA LYS A 171 19.56 -1.55 -19.37
C LYS A 171 19.47 -2.43 -20.63
N ARG A 172 18.88 -3.63 -20.50
CA ARG A 172 18.66 -4.51 -21.66
C ARG A 172 17.66 -3.87 -22.65
N PHE A 173 16.62 -3.22 -22.13
CA PHE A 173 15.64 -2.51 -22.94
C PHE A 173 16.27 -1.31 -23.67
N SER A 174 17.13 -0.51 -23.03
CA SER A 174 17.77 0.62 -23.70
C SER A 174 18.68 0.17 -24.85
N ILE A 175 19.49 -0.86 -24.65
CA ILE A 175 20.36 -1.44 -25.69
C ILE A 175 19.52 -1.99 -26.85
N SER A 176 18.50 -2.80 -26.54
CA SER A 176 17.61 -3.37 -27.56
C SER A 176 16.86 -2.27 -28.33
N ASN A 177 16.46 -1.20 -27.66
CA ASN A 177 15.76 -0.07 -28.30
C ASN A 177 16.69 0.74 -29.22
N GLU A 178 17.96 0.90 -28.86
CA GLU A 178 18.97 1.55 -29.73
C GLU A 178 19.22 0.73 -30.99
N VAL A 179 19.43 -0.58 -30.86
CA VAL A 179 19.61 -1.49 -32.01
C VAL A 179 18.37 -1.46 -32.92
N ALA A 180 17.18 -1.62 -32.34
CA ALA A 180 15.94 -1.62 -33.10
C ALA A 180 15.59 -0.26 -33.75
N ARG A 181 16.21 0.86 -33.33
CA ARG A 181 16.12 2.17 -34.01
C ARG A 181 17.07 2.28 -35.19
N ARG A 182 18.20 1.59 -35.15
CA ARG A 182 19.15 1.54 -36.28
C ARG A 182 18.60 0.66 -37.41
N GLU A 183 17.96 -0.44 -37.06
CA GLU A 183 17.37 -1.41 -38.01
C GLU A 183 16.01 -0.97 -38.59
N SER A 184 15.38 0.07 -38.04
CA SER A 184 14.06 0.55 -38.51
C SER A 184 14.09 1.31 -39.85
N GLY A 185 15.27 1.49 -40.46
CA GLY A 185 15.42 2.20 -41.73
C GLY A 185 14.73 1.52 -42.92
N GLU A 186 14.56 0.19 -42.87
CA GLU A 186 14.08 -0.63 -43.99
C GLU A 186 12.57 -0.96 -43.94
N LYS A 187 11.86 -0.51 -42.88
CA LYS A 187 10.46 -0.90 -42.64
C LYS A 187 9.46 0.13 -43.16
N GLY A 188 8.27 -0.35 -43.55
CA GLY A 188 7.15 0.50 -43.99
C GLY A 188 6.65 1.47 -42.90
N PRO A 189 6.02 2.61 -43.27
CA PRO A 189 5.60 3.65 -42.33
C PRO A 189 4.67 3.16 -41.22
N ASP A 190 3.69 2.30 -41.53
CA ASP A 190 2.72 1.79 -40.55
C ASP A 190 3.36 0.84 -39.52
N GLU A 191 4.31 0.02 -39.96
CA GLU A 191 5.02 -0.93 -39.08
C GLU A 191 5.96 -0.19 -38.11
N ARG A 192 6.63 0.87 -38.60
CA ARG A 192 7.45 1.74 -37.74
C ARG A 192 6.63 2.43 -36.66
N LEU A 193 5.44 2.93 -36.99
CA LEU A 193 4.55 3.58 -36.03
C LEU A 193 4.07 2.59 -34.94
N ARG A 194 3.72 1.36 -35.33
CA ARG A 194 3.33 0.30 -34.39
C ARG A 194 4.47 -0.05 -33.43
N GLU A 195 5.66 -0.31 -33.95
CA GLU A 195 6.83 -0.62 -33.11
C GLU A 195 7.20 0.53 -32.17
N GLU A 196 7.14 1.78 -32.64
CA GLU A 196 7.43 2.93 -31.79
C GLU A 196 6.39 3.06 -30.67
N SER A 197 5.11 2.81 -30.96
CA SER A 197 4.06 2.82 -29.95
C SER A 197 4.28 1.74 -28.88
N GLU A 198 4.57 0.50 -29.27
CA GLU A 198 4.91 -0.59 -28.33
C GLU A 198 6.15 -0.28 -27.49
N ARG A 199 7.20 0.30 -28.08
CA ARG A 199 8.41 0.70 -27.36
C ARG A 199 8.10 1.79 -26.33
N ARG A 200 7.31 2.79 -26.70
CA ARG A 200 6.85 3.86 -25.78
C ARG A 200 6.02 3.26 -24.64
N GLU A 201 5.15 2.30 -24.91
CA GLU A 201 4.37 1.60 -23.89
C GLU A 201 5.24 0.78 -22.94
N ARG A 202 6.17 -0.02 -23.46
CA ARG A 202 7.14 -0.78 -22.65
C ARG A 202 7.99 0.15 -21.78
N GLY A 203 8.49 1.25 -22.34
CA GLY A 203 9.24 2.26 -21.60
C GLY A 203 8.42 2.90 -20.47
N ARG A 204 7.16 3.27 -20.74
CA ARG A 204 6.23 3.77 -19.72
C ARG A 204 5.94 2.72 -18.65
N ALA A 205 5.78 1.44 -19.02
CA ALA A 205 5.56 0.36 -18.08
C ALA A 205 6.74 0.18 -17.11
N LEU A 206 7.98 0.23 -17.61
CA LEU A 206 9.19 0.17 -16.77
C LEU A 206 9.28 1.34 -15.78
N LEU A 207 8.98 2.57 -16.24
CA LEU A 207 8.94 3.75 -15.37
C LEU A 207 7.86 3.64 -14.28
N ASN A 208 6.66 3.18 -14.66
CA ASN A 208 5.57 2.96 -13.71
C ASN A 208 5.91 1.87 -12.68
N GLN A 209 6.55 0.79 -13.11
CA GLN A 209 7.03 -0.27 -12.22
C GLN A 209 8.08 0.26 -11.25
N ARG A 210 9.04 1.08 -11.73
CA ARG A 210 10.05 1.72 -10.88
C ARG A 210 9.41 2.61 -9.83
N GLN A 211 8.48 3.48 -10.23
CA GLN A 211 7.79 4.39 -9.32
C GLN A 211 6.98 3.63 -8.26
N THR A 212 6.33 2.52 -8.65
CA THR A 212 5.58 1.66 -7.74
C THR A 212 6.49 1.04 -6.70
N LEU A 213 7.62 0.46 -7.11
CA LEU A 213 8.59 -0.17 -6.20
C LEU A 213 9.22 0.86 -5.23
N LEU A 214 9.60 2.03 -5.73
CA LEU A 214 10.17 3.10 -4.88
C LEU A 214 9.15 3.61 -3.86
N SER A 215 7.91 3.81 -4.28
CA SER A 215 6.84 4.23 -3.37
C SER A 215 6.60 3.18 -2.29
N GLN A 216 6.62 1.89 -2.65
CA GLN A 216 6.47 0.79 -1.70
C GLN A 216 7.64 0.74 -0.70
N LEU A 217 8.89 0.91 -1.15
CA LEU A 217 10.05 0.98 -0.27
C LEU A 217 9.95 2.10 0.75
N ILE A 218 9.56 3.30 0.33
CA ILE A 218 9.39 4.44 1.23
C ILE A 218 8.28 4.14 2.24
N ILE A 219 7.13 3.62 1.77
CA ILE A 219 6.02 3.25 2.66
C ILE A 219 6.48 2.22 3.70
N ASP A 220 7.15 1.15 3.27
CA ASP A 220 7.60 0.08 4.17
C ASP A 220 8.68 0.55 5.14
N ALA A 221 9.62 1.40 4.69
CA ALA A 221 10.67 1.97 5.54
C ALA A 221 10.10 2.89 6.63
N CYS A 222 8.97 3.55 6.37
CA CYS A 222 8.25 4.33 7.37
C CYS A 222 7.33 3.46 8.24
N ASP A 223 6.63 2.49 7.64
CA ASP A 223 5.63 1.67 8.34
C ASP A 223 6.28 0.62 9.26
N VAL A 224 7.53 0.19 9.01
CA VAL A 224 8.24 -0.85 9.81
C VAL A 224 8.29 -0.52 11.30
N TRP A 225 8.41 0.76 11.62
CA TRP A 225 8.50 1.27 12.98
C TRP A 225 7.21 1.04 13.77
N ILE A 226 6.06 0.99 13.10
CA ILE A 226 4.76 0.87 13.75
C ILE A 226 4.61 -0.48 14.49
N PRO A 227 4.73 -1.64 13.82
CA PRO A 227 4.71 -2.92 14.51
C PRO A 227 5.97 -3.14 15.37
N ALA A 228 7.14 -2.62 14.98
CA ALA A 228 8.36 -2.76 15.78
C ALA A 228 8.23 -2.10 17.17
N THR A 229 7.71 -0.87 17.22
CA THR A 229 7.41 -0.20 18.49
C THR A 229 6.28 -0.89 19.25
N SER A 230 5.24 -1.35 18.55
CA SER A 230 4.11 -2.06 19.20
C SER A 230 4.51 -3.41 19.80
N LEU A 231 5.60 -4.02 19.32
CA LEU A 231 6.19 -5.25 19.86
C LEU A 231 7.21 -4.98 20.98
N GLY A 232 7.56 -3.73 21.24
CA GLY A 232 8.59 -3.34 22.22
C GLY A 232 10.02 -3.49 21.71
N TYR A 233 10.23 -3.65 20.39
CA TYR A 233 11.58 -3.73 19.80
C TYR A 233 12.24 -2.35 19.66
N THR A 234 11.45 -1.27 19.71
CA THR A 234 11.92 0.11 19.61
C THR A 234 11.05 1.01 20.50
N ASN A 235 11.60 2.16 20.91
CA ASN A 235 10.91 3.13 21.78
C ASN A 235 10.63 4.45 21.03
N ILE A 236 9.95 4.37 19.88
CA ILE A 236 9.60 5.55 19.10
C ILE A 236 8.32 6.17 19.68
N ASN A 237 8.34 7.49 19.92
CA ASN A 237 7.19 8.17 20.50
C ASN A 237 5.98 8.24 19.54
N ASP A 238 4.80 8.44 20.11
CA ASP A 238 3.53 8.49 19.38
C ASP A 238 3.45 9.60 18.33
N GLY A 239 4.16 10.72 18.54
CA GLY A 239 4.24 11.80 17.56
C GLY A 239 4.92 11.34 16.28
N VAL A 240 6.08 10.68 16.39
CA VAL A 240 6.80 10.15 15.22
C VAL A 240 5.99 9.04 14.53
N ILE A 241 5.40 8.11 15.28
CA ILE A 241 4.52 7.08 14.72
C ILE A 241 3.30 7.70 14.01
N GLY A 242 2.70 8.75 14.59
CA GLY A 242 1.62 9.52 14.00
C GLY A 242 2.04 10.21 12.69
N ALA A 243 3.21 10.84 12.66
CA ALA A 243 3.73 11.52 11.47
C ALA A 243 4.05 10.53 10.34
N LEU A 244 4.78 9.44 10.63
CA LEU A 244 5.12 8.40 9.65
C LEU A 244 3.85 7.75 9.09
N GLY A 245 2.92 7.38 9.96
CA GLY A 245 1.64 6.78 9.54
C GLY A 245 0.78 7.76 8.73
N THR A 246 0.81 9.05 9.03
CA THR A 246 0.13 10.09 8.22
C THR A 246 0.73 10.16 6.83
N LEU A 247 2.06 10.24 6.73
CA LEU A 247 2.78 10.30 5.47
C LEU A 247 2.49 9.08 4.58
N THR A 248 2.61 7.87 5.13
CA THR A 248 2.38 6.63 4.36
C THR A 248 0.92 6.46 3.95
N SER A 249 -0.01 6.97 4.76
CA SER A 249 -1.44 6.98 4.43
C SER A 249 -1.75 7.93 3.29
N TYR A 250 -1.17 9.12 3.32
CA TYR A 250 -1.32 10.09 2.25
C TYR A 250 -0.77 9.55 0.93
N MET A 251 0.44 9.01 0.93
CA MET A 251 1.04 8.35 -0.25
C MET A 251 0.17 7.21 -0.77
N SER A 252 -0.37 6.38 0.12
CA SER A 252 -1.27 5.28 -0.23
C SER A 252 -2.57 5.79 -0.86
N LEU A 253 -3.14 6.88 -0.33
CA LEU A 253 -4.36 7.49 -0.86
C LEU A 253 -4.13 8.12 -2.23
N GLN A 254 -3.01 8.82 -2.43
CA GLN A 254 -2.61 9.34 -3.74
C GLN A 254 -2.47 8.23 -4.79
N SER A 255 -1.96 7.06 -4.39
CA SER A 255 -1.90 5.90 -5.29
C SER A 255 -3.29 5.43 -5.71
N GLN A 256 -4.26 5.35 -4.77
CA GLN A 256 -5.66 5.03 -5.12
C GLN A 256 -6.29 6.08 -6.03
N TRP A 257 -6.04 7.36 -5.75
CA TRP A 257 -6.53 8.46 -6.55
C TRP A 257 -6.09 8.36 -8.01
N LYS A 258 -4.79 8.14 -8.24
CA LYS A 258 -4.21 7.96 -9.59
C LYS A 258 -4.80 6.75 -10.31
N LYS A 259 -5.00 5.63 -9.60
CA LYS A 259 -5.62 4.43 -10.17
C LYS A 259 -7.05 4.68 -10.64
N HIS A 260 -7.85 5.38 -9.85
CA HIS A 260 -9.22 5.73 -10.23
C HIS A 260 -9.27 6.75 -11.36
N ALA A 261 -8.33 7.69 -11.44
CA ALA A 261 -8.19 8.60 -12.58
C ALA A 261 -8.00 7.81 -13.89
N ALA A 262 -7.07 6.86 -13.89
CA ALA A 262 -6.76 6.04 -15.06
C ALA A 262 -7.94 5.13 -15.47
N ALA A 263 -8.70 4.62 -14.51
CA ALA A 263 -9.89 3.82 -14.78
C ALA A 263 -11.05 4.63 -15.40
N GLY A 264 -11.19 5.90 -15.02
CA GLY A 264 -12.16 6.83 -15.62
C GLY A 264 -11.84 7.13 -17.09
N VAL A 265 -10.57 7.36 -17.42
CA VAL A 265 -10.10 7.61 -18.80
C VAL A 265 -10.30 6.40 -19.71
N ARG A 266 -10.13 5.17 -19.18
CA ARG A 266 -10.35 3.93 -19.96
C ARG A 266 -11.82 3.65 -20.30
N LYS A 267 -12.78 4.28 -19.62
CA LYS A 267 -14.21 4.12 -19.92
C LYS A 267 -14.72 5.16 -20.93
N SER A 268 -13.91 6.18 -21.24
CA SER A 268 -14.26 7.27 -22.15
C SER A 268 -13.55 7.20 -23.51
N ILE A 269 -12.79 6.11 -23.76
CA ILE A 269 -12.16 5.76 -25.03
C ILE A 269 -12.84 4.48 -25.50
#